data_AF-A0A257A0W8-F1
#
_entry.id   AF-A0A257A0W8-F1
#
_cell.length_a   1.000
_cell.length_b   1.000
_cell.length_c   1.000
_cell.angle_alpha   90.00
_cell.angle_beta   90.00
_cell.angle_gamma   90.00
#
_symmetry.space_group_name_H-M   'P 1'
#
loop_
_entity.id
_entity.type
_entity.pdbx_description
1 polymer ?
#
loop_
_entity_poly.entity_id
_entity_poly.type
_entity_poly.pdbx_seq_one_letter_code
_entity_poly.pdbx_strand_id
1 'polypeptide(L)' 'ESHFFQVYGEQGKEILGETWGQTVTDYVNTFPCNKDQIDRKTVEEWVLLGDPTLKIGGYE' A
#
# COMPACT_ATOMS: atom_id res chain seq x y z
N GLU A 1 4.88 -8.74 -0.42
CA GLU A 1 5.79 -7.58 -0.48
C GLU A 1 5.99 -7.00 -1.88
N SER A 2 6.03 -7.79 -2.97
CA SER A 2 6.27 -7.27 -4.33
C SER A 2 5.26 -6.21 -4.81
N HIS A 3 4.01 -6.25 -4.33
CA HIS A 3 2.96 -5.37 -4.83
C HIS A 3 3.21 -3.88 -4.55
N PHE A 4 3.79 -3.52 -3.40
CA PHE A 4 4.12 -2.11 -3.11
C PHE A 4 5.10 -1.53 -4.13
N PHE A 5 6.15 -2.30 -4.45
CA PHE A 5 7.14 -1.91 -5.47
C PHE A 5 6.56 -1.92 -6.87
N GLN A 6 5.59 -2.79 -7.15
CA GLN A 6 4.86 -2.78 -8.41
C GLN A 6 4.01 -1.51 -8.55
N VAL A 7 3.28 -1.11 -7.50
CA VAL A 7 2.50 0.13 -7.47
C VAL A 7 3.41 1.35 -7.67
N TYR A 8 4.58 1.35 -7.05
CA TYR A 8 5.58 2.41 -7.23
C TYR A 8 6.17 2.42 -8.66
N GLY A 9 6.72 1.29 -9.10
CA GLY A 9 7.55 1.21 -10.31
C GLY A 9 6.79 0.99 -11.62
N GLU A 10 5.62 0.33 -11.57
CA GLU A 10 4.82 0.02 -12.76
C GLU A 10 3.55 0.87 -12.84
N GLN A 11 2.90 1.18 -11.71
CA GLN A 11 1.69 2.02 -11.69
C GLN A 11 1.98 3.53 -11.52
N GLY A 12 3.25 3.90 -11.35
CA GLY A 12 3.70 5.30 -11.32
C GLY A 12 3.25 6.11 -10.11
N LYS A 13 2.95 5.45 -8.98
CA LYS A 13 2.60 6.14 -7.73
C LYS A 13 3.86 6.54 -6.99
N GLU A 14 4.23 7.81 -7.07
CA GLU A 14 5.47 8.34 -6.48
C GLU A 14 5.27 8.90 -5.06
N ILE A 15 4.03 9.18 -4.65
CA ILE A 15 3.72 9.68 -3.30
C ILE A 15 3.49 8.52 -2.35
N LEU A 16 4.23 8.49 -1.23
CA LEU A 16 4.25 7.38 -0.28
C LEU A 16 2.85 6.95 0.19
N GLY A 17 2.01 7.93 0.55
CA GLY A 17 0.64 7.68 0.97
C GLY A 17 -0.23 7.11 -0.14
N GLU A 18 -0.04 7.55 -1.39
CA GLU A 18 -0.76 7.01 -2.53
C GLU A 18 -0.32 5.59 -2.88
N THR A 19 1.00 5.33 -2.87
CA THR A 19 1.56 4.00 -3.12
C THR A 19 1.05 3.01 -2.08
N TRP A 20 1.15 3.36 -0.79
CA TRP A 20 0.65 2.53 0.32
C TRP A 20 -0.87 2.31 0.21
N GLY A 21 -1.64 3.39 0.01
CA GLY A 21 -3.09 3.32 -0.07
C GLY A 21 -3.61 2.46 -1.23
N GLN A 22 -2.99 2.58 -2.40
CA GLN A 22 -3.30 1.71 -3.54
C GLN A 22 -2.94 0.25 -3.25
N THR A 23 -1.79 0.01 -2.63
CA THR A 23 -1.35 -1.35 -2.28
C THR A 23 -2.31 -2.05 -1.32
N VAL A 24 -2.80 -1.34 -0.28
CA VAL A 24 -3.80 -1.85 0.66
C VAL A 24 -5.15 -2.07 -0.03
N THR A 25 -5.57 -1.11 -0.87
CA THR A 25 -6.83 -1.21 -1.63
C THR A 25 -6.84 -2.44 -2.53
N ASP A 26 -5.73 -2.70 -3.24
CA ASP A 26 -5.59 -3.85 -4.11
C ASP A 26 -5.61 -5.17 -3.32
N TYR A 27 -4.99 -5.19 -2.14
CA TYR A 27 -5.04 -6.36 -1.25
C TYR A 27 -6.48 -6.68 -0.82
N VAL A 28 -7.22 -5.67 -0.33
CA VAL A 28 -8.62 -5.82 0.11
C VAL A 28 -9.56 -6.24 -1.03
N ASN A 29 -9.29 -5.79 -2.26
CA ASN A 29 -10.08 -6.18 -3.43
C ASN A 29 -9.74 -7.60 -3.94
N THR A 30 -8.53 -8.08 -3.65
CA THR A 30 -8.06 -9.40 -4.11
C THR A 30 -8.43 -10.52 -3.12
N PHE A 31 -8.34 -10.24 -1.82
CA PHE A 31 -8.51 -11.23 -0.76
C PHE A 31 -9.81 -11.01 0.05
N PRO A 32 -10.45 -12.08 0.54
CA PRO A 32 -11.71 -11.96 1.28
C PRO A 32 -11.47 -11.55 2.75
N CYS A 33 -10.91 -10.36 3.00
CA CYS A 33 -10.56 -9.86 4.35
C CYS A 33 -11.74 -9.82 5.35
N ASN A 34 -12.99 -9.79 4.85
CA ASN A 34 -14.18 -9.86 5.70
C ASN A 34 -14.53 -11.29 6.17
N LYS A 35 -13.92 -12.32 5.57
CA LYS A 35 -14.14 -13.73 5.90
C LYS A 35 -12.89 -14.39 6.47
N ASP A 36 -11.72 -13.96 6.02
CA ASP A 36 -10.43 -14.44 6.51
C ASP A 36 -9.83 -13.46 7.53
N GLN A 37 -9.59 -13.95 8.75
CA GLN A 37 -9.05 -13.15 9.85
C GLN A 37 -7.55 -12.87 9.67
N ILE A 38 -6.82 -13.74 8.95
CA ILE A 38 -5.39 -13.55 8.67
C ILE A 38 -5.24 -12.39 7.70
N ASP A 39 -6.02 -12.38 6.60
CA ASP A 39 -6.01 -11.28 5.64
C ASP A 39 -6.43 -9.95 6.26
N ARG A 40 -7.41 -9.98 7.17
CA ARG A 40 -7.80 -8.79 7.94
C ARG A 40 -6.66 -8.27 8.79
N LYS A 41 -6.00 -9.16 9.52
CA LYS A 41 -4.88 -8.81 10.40
C LYS A 41 -3.71 -8.22 9.61
N THR A 42 -3.42 -8.75 8.42
CA THR A 42 -2.43 -8.17 7.49
C THR A 42 -2.73 -6.71 7.18
N VAL A 43 -3.98 -6.37 6.88
CA VAL A 43 -4.40 -4.98 6.59
C VAL A 43 -4.33 -4.10 7.85
N GLU A 44 -4.78 -4.62 9.00
CA GLU A 44 -4.78 -3.88 10.27
C GLU A 44 -3.36 -3.57 10.78
N GLU A 45 -2.39 -4.47 10.57
CA GLU A 45 -1.02 -4.30 11.04
C GLU A 45 -0.13 -3.53 10.06
N TRP A 46 -0.53 -3.42 8.78
CA TRP A 46 0.28 -2.74 7.77
C TRP A 46 0.06 -1.22 7.74
N VAL A 47 0.30 -0.57 8.88
CA VAL A 47 0.12 0.88 9.06
C VAL A 47 1.24 1.69 8.40
N LEU A 48 0.86 2.79 7.74
CA LEU A 48 1.82 3.80 7.27
C LEU A 48 2.28 4.69 8.41
N LEU A 49 3.59 4.74 8.66
CA LEU A 49 4.22 5.63 9.65
C LEU A 49 5.10 6.66 8.93
N GLY A 50 4.88 7.94 9.22
CA GLY A 50 5.62 9.06 8.62
C GLY A 50 4.70 10.04 7.89
N ASP A 51 5.28 10.85 7.01
CA ASP A 51 4.55 11.82 6.19
C ASP A 51 3.96 11.12 4.95
N PRO A 52 2.62 10.98 4.83
CA PRO A 52 1.99 10.35 3.68
C PRO A 52 2.17 11.17 2.39
N THR A 53 2.52 12.46 2.50
CA THR A 53 2.74 13.34 1.34
C THR A 53 4.16 13.27 0.78
N LEU A 54 5.05 12.48 1.41
CA LEU A 54 6.42 12.33 0.98
C LEU A 54 6.51 11.73 -0.44
N LYS A 55 7.22 12.42 -1.35
CA LYS A 55 7.63 11.86 -2.63
C LYS A 55 8.78 10.85 -2.45
N ILE A 56 8.55 9.60 -2.82
CA ILE A 56 9.56 8.54 -2.85
C ILE A 56 10.60 8.92 -3.91
N GLY A 57 11.87 8.96 -3.54
CA GLY A 57 12.96 9.40 -4.42
C GLY A 57 13.29 10.89 -4.36
N GLY A 58 12.52 11.69 -3.62
CA GLY A 58 12.79 13.12 -3.40
C GLY A 58 12.10 14.06 -4.39
N TYR A 59 12.33 15.36 -4.19
CA TYR A 59 11.78 16.45 -4.99
C TYR A 59 12.90 17.05 -5.87
N GLU A 60 12.54 17.54 -7.05
CA GLU A 60 13.44 18.32 -7.92
C GLU A 60 13.61 19.76 -7.43
#